data_AF-A0A9E5WPM2-F1
#
_entry.id   AF-A0A9E5WPM2-F1
#
_cell.length_a   1.000
_cell.length_b   1.000
_cell.length_c   1.000
_cell.angle_alpha   90.00
_cell.angle_beta   90.00
_cell.angle_gamma   90.00
#
_symmetry.space_group_name_H-M   'P 1'
#
loop_
_entity.id
_entity.type
_entity.pdbx_description
1 polymer ?
#
loop_
_entity_poly.entity_id
_entity_poly.type
_entity_poly.pdbx_seq_one_letter_code
_entity_poly.pdbx_strand_id
1 'polypeptide(L)'
;MFRDRTALAFVLVIDLAVGAGIGSAEEVDARLEKMPAELTVKNPGPAVTPTLYLIGMPDRAAEPVRKTKGVRLNGVRLTETLLSESVLILYPDGTGQWGYHAGFDIFREPHWQDGRRIDPRTLIEYDKWRYDPLERVYRVGGDMNLLRLYDGRRSRPARYEIAFPPPMLIRTLRVASNCDQLNRPGVVVTVRLWADRSRSELIGQKRVGQVQDAKRFPIVFEDVNCAGVVLELSATDPAGKPVDLYWTFFEAVLDAGGVSLPRLSSGVNHITVEDDPDSSHRVRLVLRWEDRPAADRVWDDFERSGRWRGGSVIKGSRADGLAFTGERFLRVTFPADGRSFGIERPVSGEDWSRFNRIGFAVRARQPAPMRAIALGIRNDEGRFQYLRFKPRARWRFFEFDISRLQRDRVTALRFHWFATPGFRRPEQPCQYDIDSLALWHEEAPSRPAAPPLPEHVARYRSPYDEVTPKARPVPPIQRWFPMGIYDGICSRSDQECRWLFDQMKRLHMNAVYVSNGRVEELERILPLAEARGIRLIYQGTSDGALYYLHLATRTARVQSYERTLAPRAREWIPKFRDRWGLAAWSLTEE
;
A
#
# COMPACT_ATOMS: atom_id res chain seq x y z
N MET A 1 -17.06 -38.96 -62.69
CA MET A 1 -16.29 -38.04 -63.56
C MET A 1 -15.58 -37.06 -62.63
N PHE A 2 -14.35 -37.38 -62.22
CA PHE A 2 -13.09 -36.81 -62.76
C PHE A 2 -13.05 -35.28 -62.61
N ARG A 3 -12.06 -34.60 -62.01
CA ARG A 3 -10.69 -34.96 -61.59
C ARG A 3 -10.11 -33.76 -60.82
N ASP A 4 -9.05 -34.03 -60.05
CA ASP A 4 -8.13 -33.11 -59.37
C ASP A 4 -7.84 -31.75 -60.05
N ARG A 5 -7.52 -30.73 -59.23
CA ARG A 5 -6.19 -30.10 -59.20
C ARG A 5 -5.97 -29.19 -57.98
N THR A 6 -4.81 -29.42 -57.38
CA THR A 6 -4.03 -28.71 -56.37
C THR A 6 -3.94 -27.18 -56.55
N ALA A 7 -4.07 -26.41 -55.46
CA ALA A 7 -3.33 -25.15 -55.25
C ALA A 7 -3.36 -24.71 -53.78
N LEU A 8 -2.19 -24.28 -53.30
CA LEU A 8 -1.88 -23.65 -52.00
C LEU A 8 -2.93 -22.66 -51.48
N ALA A 9 -3.18 -22.67 -50.16
CA ALA A 9 -3.51 -21.45 -49.43
C ALA A 9 -3.24 -21.57 -47.92
N PHE A 10 -2.17 -20.87 -47.49
CA PHE A 10 -1.97 -20.18 -46.23
C PHE A 10 -2.33 -20.88 -44.90
N VAL A 11 -1.27 -21.30 -44.20
CA VAL A 11 -1.24 -21.38 -42.73
C VAL A 11 -1.47 -19.96 -42.20
N LEU A 12 -2.71 -19.67 -41.82
CA LEU A 12 -3.03 -18.50 -41.01
C LEU A 12 -2.64 -18.82 -39.57
N VAL A 13 -1.38 -18.53 -39.22
CA VAL A 13 -0.97 -18.36 -37.83
C VAL A 13 -1.71 -17.11 -37.34
N ILE A 14 -2.84 -17.31 -36.67
CA ILE A 14 -3.44 -16.24 -35.87
C ILE A 14 -2.59 -16.17 -34.60
N ASP A 15 -1.56 -15.33 -34.65
CA ASP A 15 -0.96 -14.71 -33.48
C ASP A 15 -2.06 -13.91 -32.78
N LEU A 16 -2.83 -14.59 -31.93
CA LEU A 16 -3.61 -13.93 -30.90
C LEU A 16 -2.63 -13.45 -29.85
N ALA A 17 -2.03 -12.30 -30.14
CA ALA A 17 -1.40 -11.43 -29.17
C ALA A 17 -2.45 -11.12 -28.09
N VAL A 18 -2.45 -11.93 -27.04
CA VAL A 18 -3.18 -11.65 -25.82
C VAL A 18 -2.57 -10.38 -25.27
N GLY A 19 -3.32 -9.27 -25.39
CA GLY A 19 -2.92 -7.96 -24.91
C GLY A 19 -2.62 -8.01 -23.42
N ALA A 20 -1.35 -8.19 -23.09
CA ALA A 20 -0.79 -7.74 -21.83
C ALA A 20 -1.00 -6.23 -21.80
N GLY A 21 -1.94 -5.77 -20.98
CA GLY A 21 -2.10 -4.35 -20.72
C GLY A 21 -0.75 -3.77 -20.34
N ILE A 22 -0.40 -2.63 -20.94
CA ILE A 22 0.77 -1.85 -20.57
C ILE A 22 0.49 -1.26 -19.18
N GLY A 23 0.66 -2.08 -18.15
CA GLY A 23 0.86 -1.61 -16.79
C GLY A 23 2.19 -0.88 -16.72
N SER A 24 2.31 0.08 -15.80
CA SER A 24 3.60 0.64 -15.39
C SER A 24 4.63 -0.50 -15.25
N ALA A 25 5.90 -0.25 -15.62
CA ALA A 25 6.98 -1.24 -15.79
C ALA A 25 7.39 -2.07 -14.53
N GLU A 26 6.54 -2.10 -13.51
CA GLU A 26 6.73 -2.59 -12.15
C GLU A 26 5.91 -3.86 -11.83
N GLU A 27 5.03 -4.28 -12.73
CA GLU A 27 4.11 -5.39 -12.49
C GLU A 27 3.76 -6.14 -13.78
N VAL A 28 3.84 -7.48 -13.73
CA VAL A 28 3.22 -8.36 -14.72
C VAL A 28 2.10 -9.11 -14.05
N ASP A 29 0.88 -8.90 -14.52
CA ASP A 29 -0.32 -9.60 -14.07
C ASP A 29 -0.83 -10.50 -15.20
N ALA A 30 -0.64 -11.80 -15.04
CA ALA A 30 -1.01 -12.81 -16.03
C ALA A 30 -2.10 -13.72 -15.46
N ARG A 31 -3.26 -13.72 -16.13
CA ARG A 31 -4.31 -14.71 -15.90
C ARG A 31 -4.11 -15.86 -16.90
N LEU A 32 -3.64 -17.00 -16.39
CA LEU A 32 -3.36 -18.18 -17.18
C LEU A 32 -4.54 -19.14 -17.06
N GLU A 33 -5.14 -19.51 -18.20
CA GLU A 33 -6.32 -20.37 -18.24
C GLU A 33 -6.07 -21.75 -18.88
N LYS A 34 -4.83 -21.99 -19.32
CA LYS A 34 -4.33 -23.27 -19.82
C LYS A 34 -2.86 -23.40 -19.41
N MET A 35 -2.43 -24.63 -19.15
CA MET A 35 -1.05 -24.99 -18.80
C MET A 35 -0.57 -26.17 -19.66
N PRO A 36 0.75 -26.26 -19.97
CA PRO A 36 1.80 -25.30 -19.61
C PRO A 36 1.63 -23.97 -20.37
N ALA A 37 2.18 -22.90 -19.81
CA ALA A 37 2.18 -21.57 -20.40
C ALA A 37 3.57 -20.95 -20.36
N GLU A 38 3.88 -20.14 -21.37
CA GLU A 38 5.09 -19.32 -21.40
C GLU A 38 4.73 -17.84 -21.27
N LEU A 39 5.46 -17.14 -20.41
CA LEU A 39 5.30 -15.71 -20.18
C LEU A 39 6.57 -14.98 -20.55
N THR A 40 6.40 -13.92 -21.34
CA THR A 40 7.48 -12.99 -21.66
C THR A 40 7.39 -11.78 -20.73
N VAL A 41 8.44 -11.56 -19.94
CA VAL A 41 8.53 -10.48 -18.95
C VAL A 41 9.66 -9.53 -19.33
N LYS A 42 9.33 -8.26 -19.57
CA LYS A 42 10.33 -7.22 -19.82
C LYS A 42 10.74 -6.57 -18.50
N ASN A 43 12.03 -6.59 -18.19
CA ASN A 43 12.63 -5.86 -17.08
C ASN A 43 13.58 -4.79 -17.65
N PRO A 44 13.16 -3.51 -17.70
CA PRO A 44 14.02 -2.44 -18.22
C PRO A 44 15.18 -2.08 -17.28
N GLY A 45 15.12 -2.53 -16.01
CA GLY A 45 16.13 -2.24 -14.98
C GLY A 45 17.23 -3.30 -14.87
N PRO A 46 18.13 -3.17 -13.88
CA PRO A 46 19.08 -4.21 -13.51
C PRO A 46 18.39 -5.49 -13.05
N ALA A 47 19.16 -6.58 -12.95
CA ALA A 47 18.61 -7.87 -12.56
C ALA A 47 17.94 -7.85 -11.18
N VAL A 48 16.76 -8.44 -11.06
CA VAL A 48 15.92 -8.40 -9.87
C VAL A 48 15.21 -9.73 -9.63
N THR A 49 15.03 -10.10 -8.36
CA THR A 49 14.08 -11.15 -7.98
C THR A 49 12.78 -10.47 -7.59
N PRO A 50 11.66 -10.70 -8.29
CA PRO A 50 10.38 -10.06 -8.00
C PRO A 50 9.70 -10.70 -6.79
N THR A 51 8.81 -9.94 -6.16
CA THR A 51 7.77 -10.52 -5.30
C THR A 51 6.77 -11.25 -6.18
N LEU A 52 6.45 -12.47 -5.78
CA LEU A 52 5.53 -13.33 -6.49
C LEU A 52 4.18 -13.35 -5.80
N TYR A 53 3.10 -13.22 -6.55
CA TYR A 53 1.74 -13.50 -6.10
C TYR A 53 1.16 -14.63 -6.96
N LEU A 54 0.66 -15.66 -6.30
CA LEU A 54 -0.09 -16.74 -6.93
C LEU A 54 -1.49 -16.76 -6.35
N ILE A 55 -2.50 -16.62 -7.21
CA ILE A 55 -3.90 -16.69 -6.82
C ILE A 55 -4.52 -17.94 -7.42
N GLY A 56 -5.04 -18.81 -6.55
CA GLY A 56 -5.72 -20.04 -6.97
C GLY A 56 -6.98 -19.74 -7.76
N MET A 57 -7.11 -20.30 -8.96
CA MET A 57 -8.29 -20.16 -9.79
C MET A 57 -8.91 -21.53 -10.04
N PRO A 58 -10.00 -21.92 -9.35
CA PRO A 58 -10.60 -23.23 -9.56
C PRO A 58 -11.21 -23.37 -10.96
N ASP A 59 -11.23 -24.59 -11.48
CA ASP A 59 -12.05 -24.97 -12.63
C ASP A 59 -13.39 -25.52 -12.13
N ARG A 60 -14.41 -24.68 -12.27
CA ARG A 60 -15.77 -24.95 -11.81
C ARG A 60 -16.63 -25.66 -12.85
N ALA A 61 -16.16 -25.78 -14.09
CA ALA A 61 -16.85 -26.55 -15.11
C ALA A 61 -16.66 -28.06 -14.90
N ALA A 62 -15.63 -28.46 -14.16
CA ALA A 62 -15.41 -29.83 -13.74
C ALA A 62 -16.26 -30.22 -12.52
N GLU A 63 -16.74 -31.46 -12.50
CA GLU A 63 -17.41 -32.08 -11.35
C GLU A 63 -16.65 -33.35 -10.93
N PRO A 64 -16.04 -33.40 -9.73
CA PRO A 64 -15.96 -32.32 -8.73
C PRO A 64 -15.08 -31.15 -9.20
N VAL A 65 -15.26 -29.97 -8.58
CA VAL A 65 -14.46 -28.78 -8.87
C VAL A 65 -12.98 -29.06 -8.68
N ARG A 66 -12.19 -28.75 -9.71
CA ARG A 66 -10.73 -28.90 -9.68
C ARG A 66 -10.09 -27.63 -9.13
N LYS A 67 -9.22 -27.79 -8.13
CA LYS A 67 -8.45 -26.69 -7.52
C LYS A 67 -7.14 -26.48 -8.28
N THR A 68 -6.53 -25.31 -8.13
CA THR A 68 -5.17 -25.06 -8.60
C THR A 68 -4.18 -25.84 -7.74
N LYS A 69 -3.38 -26.71 -8.37
CA LYS A 69 -2.46 -27.61 -7.68
C LYS A 69 -1.09 -27.65 -8.34
N GLY A 70 -0.05 -27.82 -7.54
CA GLY A 70 1.29 -28.11 -8.08
C GLY A 70 1.89 -27.06 -9.00
N VAL A 71 1.53 -25.78 -8.86
CA VAL A 71 2.05 -24.73 -9.73
C VAL A 71 3.57 -24.70 -9.64
N ARG A 72 4.22 -24.74 -10.81
CA ARG A 72 5.67 -24.65 -10.99
C ARG A 72 6.01 -23.41 -11.81
N LEU A 73 7.04 -22.68 -11.39
CA LEU A 73 7.65 -21.61 -12.18
C LEU A 73 9.09 -21.99 -12.49
N ASN A 74 9.44 -22.07 -13.78
CA ASN A 74 10.76 -22.53 -14.22
C ASN A 74 11.17 -23.86 -13.55
N GLY A 75 10.23 -24.80 -13.42
CA GLY A 75 10.42 -26.10 -12.77
C GLY A 75 10.37 -26.10 -11.23
N VAL A 76 10.36 -24.93 -10.57
CA VAL A 76 10.30 -24.83 -9.10
C VAL A 76 8.85 -24.94 -8.63
N ARG A 77 8.51 -25.97 -7.85
CA ARG A 77 7.15 -26.17 -7.28
C ARG A 77 6.89 -25.16 -6.16
N LEU A 78 5.78 -24.44 -6.25
CA LEU A 78 5.42 -23.33 -5.34
C LEU A 78 4.14 -23.57 -4.56
N THR A 79 3.31 -24.53 -4.95
CA THR A 79 2.04 -24.82 -4.28
C THR A 79 1.79 -26.31 -4.25
N GLU A 80 1.16 -26.82 -3.19
CA GLU A 80 0.55 -28.16 -3.23
C GLU A 80 -0.87 -28.06 -3.74
N THR A 81 -1.76 -27.43 -2.97
CA THR A 81 -3.13 -27.11 -3.38
C THR A 81 -3.47 -25.72 -2.88
N LEU A 82 -3.84 -24.82 -3.78
CA LEU A 82 -4.40 -23.52 -3.39
C LEU A 82 -5.90 -23.68 -3.18
N LEU A 83 -6.39 -23.20 -2.04
CA LEU A 83 -7.82 -22.96 -1.86
C LEU A 83 -8.27 -21.89 -2.88
N SER A 84 -9.54 -21.94 -3.24
CA SER A 84 -10.10 -21.09 -4.29
C SER A 84 -9.89 -19.60 -3.96
N GLU A 85 -9.23 -18.89 -4.87
CA GLU A 85 -8.83 -17.49 -4.75
C GLU A 85 -8.02 -17.18 -3.47
N SER A 86 -7.38 -18.18 -2.87
CA SER A 86 -6.35 -17.93 -1.88
C SER A 86 -5.14 -17.30 -2.55
N VAL A 87 -4.46 -16.41 -1.84
CA VAL A 87 -3.33 -15.64 -2.33
C VAL A 87 -2.08 -16.10 -1.60
N LEU A 88 -1.15 -16.71 -2.33
CA LEU A 88 0.21 -16.96 -1.87
C LEU A 88 1.10 -15.82 -2.36
N ILE A 89 1.83 -15.19 -1.44
CA ILE A 89 2.81 -14.15 -1.71
C ILE A 89 4.18 -14.65 -1.28
N LEU A 90 5.14 -14.73 -2.20
CA LEU A 90 6.52 -15.09 -1.89
C LEU A 90 7.42 -13.88 -2.12
N TYR A 91 8.20 -13.53 -1.10
CA TYR A 91 9.08 -12.38 -1.12
C TYR A 91 10.49 -12.79 -1.49
N PRO A 92 11.27 -11.90 -2.14
CA PRO A 92 12.66 -12.17 -2.46
C PRO A 92 13.48 -12.58 -1.25
N ASP A 93 13.21 -12.00 -0.08
CA ASP A 93 13.95 -12.25 1.17
C ASP A 93 13.77 -13.66 1.77
N GLY A 94 13.02 -14.53 1.10
CA GLY A 94 12.75 -15.89 1.56
C GLY A 94 11.63 -15.97 2.59
N THR A 95 10.86 -14.90 2.81
CA THR A 95 9.62 -14.97 3.57
C THR A 95 8.42 -15.15 2.63
N GLY A 96 7.31 -15.65 3.16
CA GLY A 96 6.07 -15.74 2.42
C GLY A 96 4.87 -15.40 3.29
N GLN A 97 3.75 -15.11 2.64
CA GLN A 97 2.45 -14.95 3.27
C GLN A 97 1.42 -15.69 2.45
N TRP A 98 0.46 -16.31 3.11
CA TRP A 98 -0.69 -16.88 2.45
C TRP A 98 -1.97 -16.39 3.12
N GLY A 99 -2.97 -16.05 2.32
CA GLY A 99 -4.25 -15.54 2.81
C GLY A 99 -5.40 -16.22 2.10
N TYR A 100 -6.44 -16.56 2.86
CA TYR A 100 -7.68 -17.09 2.35
C TYR A 100 -8.87 -16.49 3.09
N HIS A 101 -9.79 -15.92 2.34
CA HIS A 101 -11.10 -15.53 2.83
C HIS A 101 -12.09 -16.63 2.49
N ALA A 102 -12.73 -17.21 3.49
CA ALA A 102 -13.63 -18.34 3.29
C ALA A 102 -15.00 -17.95 2.71
N GLY A 103 -15.17 -16.72 2.18
CA GLY A 103 -16.34 -16.37 1.36
C GLY A 103 -17.66 -16.23 2.14
N PHE A 104 -17.61 -16.03 3.46
CA PHE A 104 -18.80 -15.86 4.33
C PHE A 104 -19.20 -14.38 4.49
N ASP A 105 -19.08 -13.57 3.43
CA ASP A 105 -19.33 -12.12 3.45
C ASP A 105 -20.43 -11.68 2.48
N ILE A 106 -21.23 -10.68 2.92
CA ILE A 106 -21.88 -9.67 2.08
C ILE A 106 -21.91 -8.31 2.83
N PHE A 107 -21.26 -7.28 2.26
CA PHE A 107 -21.68 -5.87 2.36
C PHE A 107 -21.19 -5.13 1.09
N ARG A 108 -22.04 -4.33 0.43
CA ARG A 108 -21.58 -3.37 -0.60
C ARG A 108 -22.31 -2.04 -0.49
N GLU A 109 -21.53 -0.95 -0.45
CA GLU A 109 -21.96 0.32 -1.04
C GLU A 109 -22.12 0.14 -2.56
N PRO A 110 -23.06 0.86 -3.20
CA PRO A 110 -23.29 0.73 -4.64
C PRO A 110 -22.11 1.29 -5.45
N HIS A 111 -21.44 0.42 -6.21
CA HIS A 111 -20.47 0.84 -7.23
C HIS A 111 -21.16 1.04 -8.59
N TRP A 112 -20.79 2.13 -9.26
CA TRP A 112 -21.32 2.55 -10.55
C TRP A 112 -20.19 2.57 -11.58
N GLN A 113 -20.45 2.07 -12.79
CA GLN A 113 -19.54 2.17 -13.93
C GLN A 113 -20.37 2.43 -15.19
N ASP A 114 -19.91 3.35 -16.05
CA ASP A 114 -20.59 3.74 -17.29
C ASP A 114 -22.08 4.11 -17.10
N GLY A 115 -22.39 4.77 -15.98
CA GLY A 115 -23.74 5.19 -15.63
C GLY A 115 -24.72 4.06 -15.28
N ARG A 116 -24.25 2.81 -15.19
CA ARG A 116 -25.06 1.65 -14.78
C ARG A 116 -24.58 1.13 -13.43
N ARG A 117 -25.53 0.68 -12.63
CA ARG A 117 -25.26 -0.03 -11.38
C ARG A 117 -24.60 -1.37 -11.74
N ILE A 118 -23.34 -1.55 -11.36
CA ILE A 118 -22.70 -2.86 -11.46
C ILE A 118 -23.27 -3.74 -10.36
N ASP A 119 -23.68 -4.94 -10.77
CA ASP A 119 -24.13 -5.96 -9.86
C ASP A 119 -22.99 -6.41 -8.94
N PRO A 120 -23.15 -6.29 -7.61
CA PRO A 120 -22.19 -6.81 -6.63
C PRO A 120 -21.78 -8.26 -6.83
N ARG A 121 -22.65 -9.06 -7.45
CA ARG A 121 -22.45 -10.47 -7.76
C ARG A 121 -21.32 -10.75 -8.76
N THR A 122 -20.70 -9.74 -9.35
CA THR A 122 -19.67 -9.89 -10.40
C THR A 122 -18.21 -9.75 -9.94
N LEU A 123 -17.90 -9.32 -8.70
CA LEU A 123 -16.49 -9.07 -8.30
C LEU A 123 -15.95 -9.84 -7.08
N ILE A 124 -16.74 -10.68 -6.39
CA ILE A 124 -16.28 -11.56 -5.30
C ILE A 124 -17.04 -12.89 -5.43
N GLU A 125 -16.34 -14.03 -5.43
CA GLU A 125 -17.00 -15.33 -5.57
C GLU A 125 -17.68 -15.78 -4.26
N TYR A 126 -19.02 -15.75 -4.25
CA TYR A 126 -19.86 -16.02 -3.06
C TYR A 126 -19.96 -17.50 -2.64
N ASP A 127 -19.54 -18.45 -3.47
CA ASP A 127 -19.81 -19.89 -3.27
C ASP A 127 -18.58 -20.78 -3.09
N LYS A 128 -17.37 -20.22 -3.14
CA LYS A 128 -16.13 -21.01 -3.13
C LYS A 128 -15.94 -21.90 -1.87
N TRP A 129 -16.55 -21.49 -0.77
CA TRP A 129 -16.60 -22.23 0.49
C TRP A 129 -17.20 -23.63 0.39
N ARG A 130 -17.96 -23.95 -0.66
CA ARG A 130 -18.53 -25.30 -0.86
C ARG A 130 -17.52 -26.31 -1.42
N TYR A 131 -16.42 -25.82 -2.00
CA TYR A 131 -15.42 -26.65 -2.69
C TYR A 131 -14.11 -26.77 -1.90
N ASP A 132 -13.81 -25.78 -1.06
CA ASP A 132 -12.52 -25.67 -0.39
C ASP A 132 -12.32 -26.60 0.82
N PRO A 133 -13.33 -26.82 1.69
CA PRO A 133 -13.22 -27.76 2.79
C PRO A 133 -12.98 -29.21 2.35
N LEU A 134 -12.32 -30.00 3.21
CA LEU A 134 -12.13 -31.45 3.02
C LEU A 134 -13.43 -32.24 3.10
N GLU A 135 -14.39 -31.74 3.87
CA GLU A 135 -15.71 -32.34 4.05
C GLU A 135 -16.78 -31.28 3.78
N ARG A 136 -17.93 -31.71 3.26
CA ARG A 136 -19.05 -30.79 2.98
C ARG A 136 -19.44 -30.04 4.25
N VAL A 137 -19.28 -28.72 4.22
CA VAL A 137 -19.73 -27.83 5.30
C VAL A 137 -21.21 -27.51 5.15
N TYR A 138 -21.86 -27.20 6.28
CA TYR A 138 -23.25 -26.80 6.29
C TYR A 138 -23.37 -25.29 6.37
N ARG A 139 -24.18 -24.74 5.47
CA ARG A 139 -24.55 -23.33 5.44
C ARG A 139 -25.98 -23.17 5.90
N VAL A 140 -26.22 -22.04 6.55
CA VAL A 140 -27.54 -21.50 6.88
C VAL A 140 -27.57 -20.00 6.61
N GLY A 141 -28.78 -19.46 6.51
CA GLY A 141 -29.02 -18.04 6.26
C GLY A 141 -29.36 -17.72 4.81
N GLY A 142 -30.20 -16.69 4.64
CA GLY A 142 -30.54 -16.08 3.35
C GLY A 142 -29.44 -15.14 2.90
N ASP A 143 -29.61 -13.84 3.19
CA ASP A 143 -28.72 -12.73 2.80
C ASP A 143 -27.32 -12.74 3.46
N MET A 144 -26.99 -13.72 4.30
CA MET A 144 -25.64 -13.94 4.82
C MET A 144 -25.29 -15.42 4.72
N ASN A 145 -24.14 -15.72 4.12
CA ASN A 145 -23.56 -17.07 4.13
C ASN A 145 -22.91 -17.28 5.48
N LEU A 146 -23.52 -18.11 6.34
CA LEU A 146 -22.94 -18.46 7.63
C LEU A 146 -22.36 -19.88 7.61
N LEU A 147 -21.20 -20.06 8.22
CA LEU A 147 -20.61 -21.37 8.46
C LEU A 147 -21.17 -21.98 9.75
N ARG A 148 -22.08 -22.95 9.63
CA ARG A 148 -22.68 -23.61 10.79
C ARG A 148 -21.78 -24.71 11.35
N LEU A 149 -21.22 -24.46 12.53
CA LEU A 149 -20.35 -25.40 13.24
C LEU A 149 -21.11 -26.31 14.23
N TYR A 150 -22.31 -25.91 14.64
CA TYR A 150 -23.16 -26.67 15.55
C TYR A 150 -24.62 -26.51 15.17
N ASP A 151 -25.36 -27.62 15.11
CA ASP A 151 -26.77 -27.66 14.67
C ASP A 151 -27.63 -28.37 15.71
N GLY A 152 -27.76 -27.75 16.89
CA GLY A 152 -28.68 -28.08 18.00
C GLY A 152 -28.59 -29.46 18.67
N ARG A 153 -27.96 -30.45 18.02
CA ARG A 153 -27.75 -31.82 18.51
C ARG A 153 -26.43 -32.44 18.02
N ARG A 154 -25.76 -31.85 17.02
CA ARG A 154 -24.56 -32.42 16.41
C ARG A 154 -23.52 -31.33 16.10
N SER A 155 -22.28 -31.58 16.51
CA SER A 155 -21.12 -30.80 16.07
C SER A 155 -20.81 -31.12 14.61
N ARG A 156 -20.58 -30.08 13.81
CA ARG A 156 -20.30 -30.15 12.37
C ARG A 156 -19.01 -29.40 12.06
N PRO A 157 -17.86 -30.03 12.32
CA PRO A 157 -16.58 -29.37 12.14
C PRO A 157 -16.34 -29.01 10.67
N ALA A 158 -15.79 -27.82 10.43
CA ALA A 158 -15.28 -27.41 9.13
C ALA A 158 -13.78 -27.67 9.07
N ARG A 159 -13.31 -28.34 8.01
CA ARG A 159 -11.91 -28.77 7.89
C ARG A 159 -11.30 -28.24 6.60
N TYR A 160 -10.15 -27.61 6.70
CA TYR A 160 -9.39 -27.07 5.58
C TYR A 160 -7.97 -27.62 5.61
N GLU A 161 -7.47 -28.03 4.47
CA GLU A 161 -6.06 -28.35 4.30
C GLU A 161 -5.32 -27.12 3.79
N ILE A 162 -4.19 -26.82 4.42
CA ILE A 162 -3.29 -25.73 4.05
C ILE A 162 -1.91 -26.36 3.93
N ALA A 163 -1.38 -26.46 2.71
CA ALA A 163 -0.13 -27.16 2.45
C ALA A 163 0.72 -26.46 1.39
N PHE A 164 2.03 -26.49 1.60
CA PHE A 164 3.05 -25.91 0.73
C PHE A 164 4.16 -26.94 0.48
N PRO A 165 4.78 -26.94 -0.71
CA PRO A 165 5.87 -27.87 -1.02
C PRO A 165 7.10 -27.59 -0.15
N PRO A 166 7.88 -28.62 0.23
CA PRO A 166 9.21 -28.41 0.78
C PRO A 166 10.06 -27.55 -0.16
N PRO A 167 10.90 -26.63 0.38
CA PRO A 167 11.22 -26.44 1.80
C PRO A 167 10.37 -25.36 2.50
N MET A 168 9.19 -24.99 1.97
CA MET A 168 8.34 -24.00 2.64
C MET A 168 7.74 -24.54 3.92
N LEU A 169 7.76 -23.71 4.97
CA LEU A 169 7.21 -24.03 6.28
C LEU A 169 6.26 -22.94 6.75
N ILE A 170 5.11 -23.34 7.30
CA ILE A 170 4.20 -22.46 8.02
C ILE A 170 4.84 -22.13 9.36
N ARG A 171 5.14 -20.86 9.62
CA ARG A 171 5.67 -20.39 10.91
C ARG A 171 4.53 -20.03 11.85
N THR A 172 3.55 -19.30 11.33
CA THR A 172 2.38 -18.88 12.10
C THR A 172 1.12 -19.09 11.28
N LEU A 173 0.02 -19.39 11.96
CA LEU A 173 -1.32 -19.44 11.37
C LEU A 173 -2.30 -18.64 12.24
N ARG A 174 -2.84 -17.58 11.66
CA ARG A 174 -3.88 -16.74 12.25
C ARG A 174 -5.24 -17.15 11.69
N VAL A 175 -6.20 -17.30 12.60
CA VAL A 175 -7.61 -17.53 12.28
C VAL A 175 -8.42 -16.38 12.86
N ALA A 176 -9.13 -15.66 11.99
CA ALA A 176 -10.04 -14.58 12.37
C ALA A 176 -11.46 -14.91 11.89
N SER A 177 -12.46 -14.59 12.71
CA SER A 177 -13.86 -14.82 12.39
C SER A 177 -14.75 -14.03 13.36
N ASN A 178 -16.00 -13.81 13.00
CA ASN A 178 -17.02 -13.28 13.89
C ASN A 178 -18.00 -14.38 14.28
N CYS A 179 -18.47 -14.32 15.52
CA CYS A 179 -19.43 -15.25 16.10
C CYS A 179 -20.20 -14.55 17.22
N ASP A 180 -21.39 -14.06 16.91
CA ASP A 180 -22.21 -13.30 17.86
C ASP A 180 -22.65 -14.17 19.04
N GLN A 181 -22.75 -15.47 18.80
CA GLN A 181 -23.14 -16.48 19.76
C GLN A 181 -22.11 -16.66 20.89
N LEU A 182 -20.86 -16.19 20.72
CA LEU A 182 -19.85 -16.17 21.80
C LEU A 182 -20.27 -15.32 23.00
N ASN A 183 -21.26 -14.44 22.86
CA ASN A 183 -21.82 -13.69 23.99
C ASN A 183 -22.80 -14.50 24.85
N ARG A 184 -23.18 -15.71 24.41
CA ARG A 184 -24.05 -16.60 25.20
C ARG A 184 -23.20 -17.43 26.19
N PRO A 185 -23.65 -17.60 27.45
CA PRO A 185 -22.92 -18.42 28.42
C PRO A 185 -22.66 -19.84 27.93
N GLY A 186 -21.42 -20.31 28.07
CA GLY A 186 -21.00 -21.67 27.74
C GLY A 186 -20.84 -21.99 26.26
N VAL A 187 -21.09 -21.05 25.34
CA VAL A 187 -20.74 -21.23 23.93
C VAL A 187 -19.23 -21.17 23.75
N VAL A 188 -18.68 -22.19 23.09
CA VAL A 188 -17.25 -22.30 22.81
C VAL A 188 -17.04 -22.71 21.37
N VAL A 189 -16.21 -21.95 20.66
CA VAL A 189 -15.65 -22.35 19.36
C VAL A 189 -14.25 -22.92 19.61
N THR A 190 -14.02 -24.15 19.17
CA THR A 190 -12.72 -24.82 19.27
C THR A 190 -12.06 -24.85 17.91
N VAL A 191 -10.83 -24.34 17.86
CA VAL A 191 -9.97 -24.37 16.68
C VAL A 191 -8.80 -25.32 16.95
N ARG A 192 -8.62 -26.31 16.09
CA ARG A 192 -7.52 -27.28 16.17
C ARG A 192 -6.67 -27.21 14.91
N LEU A 193 -5.37 -27.42 15.11
CA LEU A 193 -4.41 -27.55 14.04
C LEU A 193 -3.77 -28.94 14.13
N TRP A 194 -3.95 -29.73 13.08
CA TRP A 194 -3.38 -31.07 12.97
C TRP A 194 -2.22 -31.07 11.97
N ALA A 195 -1.18 -31.87 12.19
CA ALA A 195 -0.03 -31.96 11.30
C ALA A 195 -0.34 -32.75 10.01
N ASP A 196 -1.38 -33.58 10.03
CA ASP A 196 -1.65 -34.55 8.97
C ASP A 196 -3.17 -34.68 8.67
N ARG A 197 -3.49 -35.23 7.49
CA ARG A 197 -4.87 -35.48 7.05
C ARG A 197 -5.60 -36.54 7.87
N SER A 198 -4.89 -37.56 8.36
CA SER A 198 -5.45 -38.58 9.26
C SER A 198 -5.84 -38.01 10.63
N ARG A 199 -5.36 -36.81 10.98
CA ARG A 199 -5.51 -36.16 12.29
C ARG A 199 -4.93 -37.02 13.41
N SER A 200 -3.80 -37.68 13.15
CA SER A 200 -3.09 -38.46 14.15
C SER A 200 -2.29 -37.59 15.13
N GLU A 201 -1.77 -36.45 14.66
CA GLU A 201 -0.92 -35.57 15.46
C GLU A 201 -1.52 -34.17 15.57
N LEU A 202 -1.82 -33.75 16.82
CA LEU A 202 -2.34 -32.42 17.14
C LEU A 202 -1.18 -31.46 17.42
N ILE A 203 -1.03 -30.43 16.59
CA ILE A 203 -0.06 -29.35 16.81
C ILE A 203 -0.54 -28.43 17.93
N GLY A 204 -1.83 -28.09 17.93
CA GLY A 204 -2.38 -27.21 18.94
C GLY A 204 -3.90 -27.07 18.90
N GLN A 205 -4.44 -26.61 20.02
CA GLN A 205 -5.86 -26.32 20.17
C GLN A 205 -6.03 -24.97 20.88
N LYS A 206 -6.94 -24.14 20.37
CA LYS A 206 -7.38 -22.90 21.02
C LYS A 206 -8.89 -22.88 21.12
N ARG A 207 -9.40 -22.35 22.23
CA ARG A 207 -10.82 -22.23 22.51
C ARG A 207 -11.19 -20.76 22.62
N VAL A 208 -12.30 -20.39 21.98
CA VAL A 208 -12.84 -19.04 21.98
C VAL A 208 -14.20 -19.05 22.67
N GLY A 209 -14.38 -18.22 23.70
CA GLY A 209 -15.60 -18.12 24.50
C GLY A 209 -15.41 -17.24 25.74
N GLN A 210 -16.49 -16.83 26.42
CA GLN A 210 -16.45 -15.85 27.51
C GLN A 210 -15.47 -16.20 28.65
N VAL A 211 -15.33 -17.50 28.93
CA VAL A 211 -14.53 -18.07 30.01
C VAL A 211 -13.30 -18.83 29.50
N GLN A 212 -12.92 -18.64 28.23
CA GLN A 212 -11.77 -19.30 27.61
C GLN A 212 -10.57 -18.34 27.50
N ASP A 213 -9.40 -18.88 27.16
CA ASP A 213 -8.14 -18.13 26.99
C ASP A 213 -8.27 -16.99 25.97
N ALA A 214 -9.07 -17.21 24.92
CA ALA A 214 -9.47 -16.18 23.98
C ALA A 214 -10.96 -15.86 24.15
N LYS A 215 -11.30 -14.60 24.47
CA LYS A 215 -12.70 -14.17 24.55
C LYS A 215 -13.33 -13.97 23.17
N ARG A 216 -12.52 -13.64 22.18
CA ARG A 216 -12.90 -13.39 20.78
C ARG A 216 -11.75 -13.79 19.85
N PHE A 217 -12.06 -13.92 18.57
CA PHE A 217 -11.06 -13.93 17.50
C PHE A 217 -10.36 -12.56 17.39
N PRO A 218 -9.16 -12.48 16.78
CA PRO A 218 -8.40 -13.57 16.17
C PRO A 218 -7.67 -14.44 17.19
N ILE A 219 -7.36 -15.67 16.78
CA ILE A 219 -6.39 -16.52 17.46
C ILE A 219 -5.18 -16.74 16.54
N VAL A 220 -4.01 -16.93 17.15
CA VAL A 220 -2.76 -17.16 16.42
C VAL A 220 -2.07 -18.40 16.98
N PHE A 221 -1.72 -19.34 16.11
CA PHE A 221 -0.79 -20.42 16.39
C PHE A 221 0.59 -19.95 15.98
N GLU A 222 1.50 -19.84 16.95
CA GLU A 222 2.92 -19.56 16.75
C GLU A 222 3.68 -20.89 16.64
N ASP A 223 4.90 -20.84 16.11
CA ASP A 223 5.84 -21.97 16.06
C ASP A 223 5.30 -23.27 15.42
N VAL A 224 4.42 -23.14 14.42
CA VAL A 224 3.80 -24.29 13.73
C VAL A 224 4.86 -25.18 13.08
N ASN A 225 5.78 -24.58 12.31
CA ASN A 225 6.96 -25.19 11.71
C ASN A 225 6.70 -26.46 10.85
N CYS A 226 5.54 -26.53 10.19
CA CYS A 226 5.15 -27.64 9.30
C CYS A 226 4.93 -27.15 7.87
N ALA A 227 5.20 -28.00 6.87
CA ALA A 227 4.93 -27.68 5.46
C ALA A 227 3.43 -27.72 5.13
N GLY A 228 2.64 -28.51 5.87
CA GLY A 228 1.20 -28.58 5.74
C GLY A 228 0.50 -28.90 7.05
N VAL A 229 -0.77 -28.51 7.12
CA VAL A 229 -1.63 -28.64 8.31
C VAL A 229 -3.08 -28.85 7.89
N VAL A 230 -3.87 -29.46 8.77
CA VAL A 230 -5.34 -29.46 8.69
C VAL A 230 -5.92 -28.59 9.79
N LEU A 231 -6.58 -27.51 9.39
CA LEU A 231 -7.32 -26.60 10.25
C LEU A 231 -8.74 -27.14 10.46
N GLU A 232 -9.11 -27.39 11.72
CA GLU A 232 -10.46 -27.80 12.11
C GLU A 232 -11.12 -26.72 12.97
N LEU A 233 -12.31 -26.27 12.57
CA LEU A 233 -13.19 -25.39 13.34
C LEU A 233 -14.40 -26.18 13.82
N SER A 234 -14.70 -26.15 15.11
CA SER A 234 -15.88 -26.80 15.69
C SER A 234 -16.50 -25.94 16.78
N ALA A 235 -17.74 -26.21 17.16
CA ALA A 235 -18.39 -25.46 18.23
C ALA A 235 -19.24 -26.35 19.15
N THR A 236 -19.50 -25.85 20.35
CA THR A 236 -20.42 -26.42 21.32
C THR A 236 -21.30 -25.34 21.92
N ASP A 237 -22.57 -25.64 22.13
CA ASP A 237 -23.52 -24.80 22.84
C ASP A 237 -24.34 -25.65 23.82
N PRO A 238 -24.27 -25.38 25.14
CA PRO A 238 -25.00 -26.17 26.14
C PRO A 238 -26.53 -25.99 26.05
N ALA A 239 -27.01 -24.88 25.49
CA ALA A 239 -28.44 -24.63 25.28
C ALA A 239 -28.98 -25.30 24.01
N GLY A 240 -28.16 -26.07 23.29
CA GLY A 240 -28.56 -26.74 22.06
C GLY A 240 -28.96 -25.77 20.95
N LYS A 241 -28.41 -24.54 20.96
CA LYS A 241 -28.67 -23.54 19.92
C LYS A 241 -27.58 -23.59 18.84
N PRO A 242 -27.90 -23.26 17.57
CA PRO A 242 -26.89 -23.22 16.52
C PRO A 242 -25.75 -22.23 16.83
N VAL A 243 -24.54 -22.58 16.37
CA VAL A 243 -23.35 -21.73 16.43
C VAL A 243 -22.81 -21.57 15.03
N ASP A 244 -22.76 -20.32 14.58
CA ASP A 244 -22.54 -19.94 13.20
C ASP A 244 -21.36 -18.93 13.14
N LEU A 245 -20.45 -19.10 12.19
CA LEU A 245 -19.33 -18.18 11.94
C LEU A 245 -19.58 -17.34 10.68
N TYR A 246 -19.12 -16.09 10.69
CA TYR A 246 -19.09 -15.20 9.52
C TYR A 246 -17.78 -14.42 9.46
N TRP A 247 -17.43 -13.84 8.31
CA TRP A 247 -16.18 -13.08 8.14
C TRP A 247 -14.94 -13.89 8.53
N THR A 248 -14.86 -15.14 8.04
CA THR A 248 -13.80 -16.08 8.41
C THR A 248 -12.59 -15.96 7.47
N PHE A 249 -11.43 -15.63 8.04
CA PHE A 249 -10.15 -15.47 7.36
C PHE A 249 -9.09 -16.38 7.96
N PHE A 250 -8.26 -16.96 7.10
CA PHE A 250 -7.05 -17.67 7.46
C PHE A 250 -5.85 -16.94 6.87
N GLU A 251 -4.82 -16.73 7.67
CA GLU A 251 -3.58 -16.09 7.24
C GLU A 251 -2.39 -16.86 7.79
N ALA A 252 -1.45 -17.21 6.94
CA ALA A 252 -0.21 -17.88 7.33
C ALA A 252 1.00 -17.01 7.01
N VAL A 253 1.96 -16.98 7.93
CA VAL A 253 3.32 -16.50 7.63
C VAL A 253 4.17 -17.72 7.33
N LEU A 254 4.88 -17.66 6.21
CA LEU A 254 5.70 -18.75 5.70
C LEU A 254 7.18 -18.41 5.80
N ASP A 255 7.97 -19.40 6.10
CA ASP A 255 9.38 -19.41 5.76
C ASP A 255 9.55 -20.11 4.41
N ALA A 256 10.00 -19.36 3.42
CA ALA A 256 10.17 -19.80 2.04
C ALA A 256 11.62 -19.70 1.57
N GLY A 257 12.60 -19.51 2.46
CA GLY A 257 13.95 -19.14 2.02
C GLY A 257 14.79 -20.28 1.44
N GLY A 258 14.22 -21.48 1.28
CA GLY A 258 14.80 -22.53 0.43
C GLY A 258 14.12 -22.63 -0.94
N VAL A 259 13.15 -21.76 -1.25
CA VAL A 259 12.49 -21.67 -2.55
C VAL A 259 13.28 -20.71 -3.45
N SER A 260 13.68 -21.20 -4.62
CA SER A 260 14.33 -20.39 -5.64
C SER A 260 13.30 -19.63 -6.47
N LEU A 261 13.08 -18.36 -6.16
CA LEU A 261 12.23 -17.48 -6.97
C LEU A 261 12.93 -17.11 -8.30
N PRO A 262 12.16 -16.87 -9.39
CA PRO A 262 12.74 -16.52 -10.69
C PRO A 262 13.53 -15.21 -10.59
N ARG A 263 14.71 -15.16 -11.22
CA ARG A 263 15.50 -13.94 -11.36
C ARG A 263 15.25 -13.34 -12.74
N LEU A 264 14.73 -12.11 -12.77
CA LEU A 264 14.56 -11.35 -14.00
C LEU A 264 15.89 -10.65 -14.31
N SER A 265 16.56 -11.05 -15.39
CA SER A 265 17.69 -10.32 -15.96
C SER A 265 17.23 -9.01 -16.59
N SER A 266 18.16 -8.10 -16.87
CA SER A 266 17.83 -6.91 -17.67
C SER A 266 17.42 -7.31 -19.09
N GLY A 267 16.39 -6.66 -19.63
CA GLY A 267 15.83 -6.96 -20.94
C GLY A 267 14.65 -7.92 -20.88
N VAL A 268 14.59 -8.86 -21.84
CA VAL A 268 13.47 -9.80 -21.98
C VAL A 268 13.78 -11.10 -21.26
N ASN A 269 12.83 -11.57 -20.46
CA ASN A 269 12.89 -12.82 -19.71
C ASN A 269 11.76 -13.75 -20.15
N HIS A 270 12.03 -15.05 -20.16
CA HIS A 270 11.04 -16.08 -20.43
C HIS A 270 10.80 -16.89 -19.16
N ILE A 271 9.54 -17.03 -18.78
CA ILE A 271 9.12 -17.77 -17.58
C ILE A 271 8.15 -18.87 -18.03
N THR A 272 8.46 -20.11 -17.67
CA THR A 272 7.54 -21.23 -17.87
C THR A 272 6.67 -21.41 -16.63
N VAL A 273 5.38 -21.65 -16.85
CA VAL A 273 4.39 -21.93 -15.81
C VAL A 273 3.74 -23.27 -16.12
N GLU A 274 3.77 -24.18 -15.16
CA GLU A 274 3.21 -25.53 -15.27
C GLU A 274 2.40 -25.85 -14.02
N ASP A 275 1.57 -26.88 -14.06
CA ASP A 275 0.82 -27.37 -12.91
C ASP A 275 0.63 -28.89 -12.93
N ASP A 276 0.04 -29.45 -11.88
CA ASP A 276 -0.18 -30.90 -11.82
C ASP A 276 -1.29 -31.35 -12.80
N PRO A 277 -1.24 -32.60 -13.33
CA PRO A 277 -2.23 -33.09 -14.29
C PRO A 277 -3.69 -33.05 -13.80
N ASP A 278 -3.92 -33.11 -12.49
CA ASP A 278 -5.24 -33.05 -11.85
C ASP A 278 -5.63 -31.64 -11.35
N SER A 279 -4.82 -30.64 -11.68
CA SER A 279 -5.08 -29.23 -11.36
C SER A 279 -6.21 -28.65 -12.23
N SER A 280 -6.67 -27.46 -11.85
CA SER A 280 -7.57 -26.63 -12.64
C SER A 280 -7.00 -26.17 -13.99
N HIS A 281 -5.66 -26.19 -14.19
CA HIS A 281 -4.95 -25.54 -15.30
C HIS A 281 -5.15 -24.02 -15.37
N ARG A 282 -5.56 -23.42 -14.24
CA ARG A 282 -5.84 -22.00 -14.12
C ARG A 282 -5.15 -21.41 -12.90
N VAL A 283 -4.48 -20.27 -13.08
CA VAL A 283 -3.86 -19.50 -12.00
C VAL A 283 -3.75 -18.05 -12.44
N ARG A 284 -3.82 -17.11 -11.50
CA ARG A 284 -3.37 -15.74 -11.74
C ARG A 284 -2.02 -15.56 -11.07
N LEU A 285 -1.06 -15.14 -11.88
CA LEU A 285 0.31 -14.93 -11.50
C LEU A 285 0.60 -13.43 -11.58
N VAL A 286 1.03 -12.83 -10.47
CA VAL A 286 1.53 -11.46 -10.46
C VAL A 286 3.01 -11.46 -10.09
N LEU A 287 3.84 -10.86 -10.92
CA LEU A 287 5.25 -10.59 -10.62
C LEU A 287 5.36 -9.10 -10.38
N ARG A 288 5.83 -8.71 -9.20
CA ARG A 288 5.98 -7.30 -8.83
C ARG A 288 7.38 -7.00 -8.35
N TRP A 289 7.98 -5.96 -8.89
CA TRP A 289 9.26 -5.45 -8.41
C TRP A 289 9.21 -3.92 -8.41
N GLU A 290 10.00 -3.31 -7.54
CA GLU A 290 10.10 -1.84 -7.54
C GLU A 290 10.85 -1.40 -8.78
N ASP A 291 10.33 -0.36 -9.47
CA ASP A 291 11.02 0.20 -10.63
C ASP A 291 12.39 0.68 -10.18
N ARG A 292 13.39 0.14 -10.85
CA ARG A 292 14.76 0.53 -10.62
C ARG A 292 15.12 1.56 -11.67
N PRO A 293 15.82 2.64 -11.27
CA PRO A 293 16.61 3.43 -12.19
C PRO A 293 17.33 2.52 -13.20
N ALA A 294 17.35 2.89 -14.48
CA ALA A 294 18.07 2.13 -15.50
C ALA A 294 19.57 1.99 -15.14
N ALA A 295 20.19 0.89 -15.59
CA ALA A 295 21.55 0.50 -15.19
C ALA A 295 22.63 1.52 -15.60
N ASP A 296 22.33 2.42 -16.52
CA ASP A 296 23.19 3.50 -17.03
C ASP A 296 23.35 4.70 -16.07
N ARG A 297 22.60 4.74 -14.96
CA ARG A 297 22.70 5.80 -13.96
C ARG A 297 23.94 5.64 -13.05
N VAL A 298 24.30 6.67 -12.27
CA VAL A 298 25.49 6.58 -11.39
C VAL A 298 25.10 5.88 -10.09
N TRP A 299 25.68 4.70 -9.83
CA TRP A 299 25.40 3.87 -8.66
C TRP A 299 26.52 3.91 -7.62
N ASP A 300 26.14 3.90 -6.35
CA ASP A 300 26.89 3.23 -5.29
C ASP A 300 26.02 2.10 -4.75
N ASP A 301 26.36 0.88 -5.16
CA ASP A 301 25.68 -0.38 -4.82
C ASP A 301 26.30 -1.07 -3.60
N PHE A 302 27.20 -0.38 -2.88
CA PHE A 302 27.91 -0.90 -1.72
C PHE A 302 28.75 -2.18 -2.00
N GLU A 303 28.93 -2.55 -3.28
CA GLU A 303 29.78 -3.68 -3.69
C GLU A 303 31.26 -3.29 -3.63
N ARG A 304 31.56 -2.06 -4.05
CA ARG A 304 32.84 -1.40 -3.80
C ARG A 304 32.79 -0.80 -2.40
N SER A 305 33.72 -1.16 -1.53
CA SER A 305 33.78 -0.72 -0.13
C SER A 305 33.72 0.83 -0.01
N GLY A 306 32.51 1.37 0.18
CA GLY A 306 32.25 2.78 0.35
C GLY A 306 32.53 3.29 1.78
N ARG A 307 33.04 4.51 1.89
CA ARG A 307 33.49 5.21 3.11
C ARG A 307 32.35 5.71 4.02
N TRP A 308 31.28 4.94 4.20
CA TRP A 308 30.21 5.32 5.13
C TRP A 308 30.70 5.21 6.57
N ARG A 309 30.68 6.32 7.32
CA ARG A 309 31.05 6.33 8.75
C ARG A 309 29.82 6.07 9.61
N GLY A 310 29.90 5.05 10.47
CA GLY A 310 28.85 4.72 11.44
C GLY A 310 27.88 3.61 11.01
N GLY A 311 28.23 2.81 10.00
CA GLY A 311 27.50 1.58 9.61
C GLY A 311 28.46 0.46 9.21
N SER A 312 27.93 -0.76 9.09
CA SER A 312 28.67 -1.96 8.70
C SER A 312 28.20 -2.46 7.35
N VAL A 313 29.10 -2.72 6.41
CA VAL A 313 28.75 -3.37 5.15
C VAL A 313 28.50 -4.85 5.41
N ILE A 314 27.31 -5.33 5.06
CA ILE A 314 26.86 -6.70 5.27
C ILE A 314 26.78 -7.39 3.92
N LYS A 315 27.32 -8.61 3.82
CA LYS A 315 27.02 -9.50 2.70
C LYS A 315 25.61 -10.05 2.89
N GLY A 316 24.73 -9.73 1.95
CA GLY A 316 23.37 -10.22 1.88
C GLY A 316 23.32 -11.74 2.02
N SER A 317 22.53 -12.18 2.98
CA SER A 317 22.30 -13.58 3.30
C SER A 317 20.86 -13.73 3.78
N ARG A 318 20.36 -14.94 3.88
CA ARG A 318 19.01 -15.17 4.43
C ARG A 318 18.90 -14.72 5.90
N ALA A 319 19.94 -14.95 6.71
CA ALA A 319 19.95 -14.53 8.12
C ALA A 319 20.07 -13.01 8.28
N ASP A 320 20.84 -12.39 7.39
CA ASP A 320 21.06 -10.95 7.39
C ASP A 320 20.03 -10.17 6.56
N GLY A 321 19.14 -10.89 5.88
CA GLY A 321 18.26 -10.37 4.85
C GLY A 321 19.01 -10.06 3.54
N LEU A 322 18.31 -10.19 2.42
CA LEU A 322 18.91 -9.94 1.11
C LEU A 322 19.21 -8.45 0.89
N ALA A 323 20.23 -8.17 0.08
CA ALA A 323 20.46 -6.83 -0.43
C ALA A 323 19.34 -6.44 -1.42
N PHE A 324 19.18 -5.15 -1.64
CA PHE A 324 18.23 -4.63 -2.61
C PHE A 324 18.74 -4.87 -4.04
N THR A 325 19.96 -4.44 -4.40
CA THR A 325 20.47 -4.54 -5.79
C THR A 325 21.56 -5.56 -6.04
N GLY A 326 22.30 -5.98 -5.02
CA GLY A 326 23.53 -6.75 -5.22
C GLY A 326 23.76 -7.85 -4.20
N GLU A 327 25.02 -8.10 -3.88
CA GLU A 327 25.39 -9.03 -2.81
C GLU A 327 25.54 -8.36 -1.45
N ARG A 328 25.55 -7.02 -1.36
CA ARG A 328 25.90 -6.28 -0.15
C ARG A 328 24.99 -5.10 0.08
N PHE A 329 24.85 -4.68 1.34
CA PHE A 329 24.17 -3.46 1.74
C PHE A 329 24.80 -2.89 3.02
N LEU A 330 24.49 -1.65 3.38
CA LEU A 330 24.93 -1.03 4.63
C LEU A 330 23.91 -1.25 5.74
N ARG A 331 24.33 -1.87 6.85
CA ARG A 331 23.55 -1.94 8.09
C ARG A 331 23.95 -0.83 9.05
N VAL A 332 22.96 -0.10 9.52
CA VAL A 332 23.10 0.95 10.52
C VAL A 332 22.40 0.50 11.79
N THR A 333 23.17 0.40 12.87
CA THR A 333 22.67 0.08 14.21
C THR A 333 22.94 1.27 15.10
N PHE A 334 21.92 1.80 15.76
CA PHE A 334 22.11 2.88 16.72
C PHE A 334 21.33 2.62 18.02
N PRO A 335 21.86 3.10 19.17
CA PRO A 335 21.20 2.91 20.45
C PRO A 335 19.87 3.66 20.49
N ALA A 336 18.85 3.05 21.09
CA ALA A 336 17.56 3.69 21.32
C ALA A 336 17.58 4.63 22.54
N ASP A 337 18.66 5.42 22.68
CA ASP A 337 18.93 6.29 23.84
C ASP A 337 18.21 7.65 23.76
N GLY A 338 17.37 7.85 22.73
CA GLY A 338 16.63 9.09 22.52
C GLY A 338 17.46 10.23 21.91
N ARG A 339 18.70 9.99 21.48
CA ARG A 339 19.53 10.98 20.78
C ARG A 339 19.34 10.88 19.27
N SER A 340 19.57 11.99 18.58
CA SER A 340 19.64 11.96 17.12
C SER A 340 20.92 11.25 16.69
N PHE A 341 20.81 10.45 15.65
CA PHE A 341 21.92 9.68 15.11
C PHE A 341 22.04 9.93 13.62
N GLY A 342 23.25 9.88 13.07
CA GLY A 342 23.43 9.95 11.63
C GLY A 342 24.73 9.32 11.16
N ILE A 343 24.69 8.78 9.96
CA ILE A 343 25.86 8.27 9.24
C ILE A 343 26.18 9.21 8.09
N GLU A 344 27.46 9.42 7.83
CA GLU A 344 27.93 10.35 6.82
C GLU A 344 28.84 9.64 5.81
N ARG A 345 28.62 9.96 4.54
CA ARG A 345 29.53 9.66 3.45
C ARG A 345 30.14 10.97 2.95
N PRO A 346 31.45 11.19 3.12
CA PRO A 346 32.13 12.32 2.50
C PRO A 346 32.15 12.13 0.97
N VAL A 347 31.94 13.23 0.24
CA VAL A 347 31.98 13.33 -1.22
C VAL A 347 33.02 14.39 -1.58
N SER A 348 33.74 14.22 -2.69
CA SER A 348 34.93 15.02 -3.03
C SER A 348 34.59 16.37 -3.69
N GLY A 349 33.63 17.13 -3.16
CA GLY A 349 33.25 18.44 -3.70
C GLY A 349 32.70 18.36 -5.13
N GLU A 350 32.00 17.28 -5.44
CA GLU A 350 31.50 17.01 -6.79
C GLU A 350 30.37 17.97 -7.18
N ASP A 351 30.32 18.35 -8.45
CA ASP A 351 29.18 19.09 -8.99
C ASP A 351 28.05 18.12 -9.37
N TRP A 352 26.94 18.19 -8.65
CA TRP A 352 25.73 17.40 -8.87
C TRP A 352 24.62 18.20 -9.58
N SER A 353 24.91 19.41 -10.07
CA SER A 353 23.95 20.25 -10.80
C SER A 353 23.30 19.53 -11.99
N ARG A 354 24.06 18.64 -12.65
CA ARG A 354 23.59 17.77 -13.74
C ARG A 354 22.50 16.75 -13.34
N PHE A 355 22.38 16.39 -12.06
CA PHE A 355 21.41 15.41 -11.57
C PHE A 355 20.26 16.09 -10.84
N ASN A 356 19.02 15.95 -11.32
CA ASN A 356 17.84 16.50 -10.63
C ASN A 356 17.10 15.46 -9.78
N ARG A 357 17.55 14.21 -9.79
CA ARG A 357 17.00 13.13 -8.96
C ARG A 357 18.06 12.44 -8.12
N ILE A 358 17.65 12.03 -6.93
CA ILE A 358 18.39 11.10 -6.07
C ILE A 358 17.46 9.99 -5.62
N GLY A 359 17.97 8.78 -5.55
CA GLY A 359 17.22 7.66 -5.02
C GLY A 359 18.08 6.73 -4.18
N PHE A 360 17.45 6.02 -3.25
CA PHE A 360 18.11 5.03 -2.40
C PHE A 360 17.11 3.99 -1.91
N ALA A 361 17.59 2.77 -1.69
CA ALA A 361 16.82 1.72 -1.05
C ALA A 361 17.03 1.73 0.47
N VAL A 362 15.97 1.54 1.23
CA VAL A 362 16.05 1.40 2.68
C VAL A 362 14.97 0.47 3.23
N ARG A 363 15.32 -0.32 4.25
CA ARG A 363 14.36 -1.03 5.11
C ARG A 363 14.69 -0.86 6.58
N ALA A 364 13.68 -1.00 7.42
CA ALA A 364 13.78 -0.99 8.87
C ALA A 364 13.66 -2.42 9.42
N ARG A 365 14.75 -3.04 9.84
CA ARG A 365 14.70 -4.38 10.46
C ARG A 365 14.03 -4.35 11.82
N GLN A 366 14.36 -3.32 12.59
CA GLN A 366 13.82 -3.07 13.91
C GLN A 366 13.47 -1.58 13.96
N PRO A 367 12.26 -1.21 13.48
CA PRO A 367 11.87 0.19 13.41
C PRO A 367 11.69 0.74 14.81
N ALA A 368 12.09 1.99 14.96
CA ALA A 368 11.87 2.78 16.14
C ALA A 368 10.76 3.82 15.86
N PRO A 369 9.95 4.20 16.85
CA PRO A 369 9.10 5.40 16.75
C PRO A 369 9.96 6.68 16.72
N MET A 370 10.59 6.95 15.58
CA MET A 370 11.35 8.18 15.32
C MET A 370 10.42 9.30 14.87
N ARG A 371 10.77 10.57 15.17
CA ARG A 371 10.04 11.75 14.69
C ARG A 371 10.14 11.89 13.18
N ALA A 372 11.32 11.63 12.63
CA ALA A 372 11.59 11.63 11.20
C ALA A 372 12.89 10.89 10.89
N ILE A 373 13.01 10.41 9.66
CA ILE A 373 14.27 9.93 9.08
C ILE A 373 14.48 10.73 7.80
N ALA A 374 15.71 11.18 7.56
CA ALA A 374 16.03 12.05 6.43
C ALA A 374 17.36 11.70 5.77
N LEU A 375 17.44 11.98 4.47
CA LEU A 375 18.68 12.05 3.71
C LEU A 375 19.08 13.52 3.57
N GLY A 376 20.26 13.88 4.03
CA GLY A 376 20.84 15.20 3.96
C GLY A 376 21.91 15.29 2.86
N ILE A 377 21.90 16.38 2.10
CA ILE A 377 22.96 16.77 1.16
C ILE A 377 23.63 18.04 1.71
N ARG A 378 24.97 18.06 1.78
CA ARG A 378 25.77 19.22 2.23
C ARG A 378 26.71 19.69 1.13
N ASN A 379 26.72 21.00 0.87
CA ASN A 379 27.67 21.70 0.00
C ASN A 379 28.87 22.25 0.80
N ASP A 380 29.74 23.03 0.17
CA ASP A 380 30.89 23.68 0.81
C ASP A 380 30.50 24.80 1.80
N GLU A 381 29.29 25.38 1.66
CA GLU A 381 28.70 26.33 2.62
C GLU A 381 28.32 25.69 3.98
N GLY A 382 28.41 24.37 4.09
CA GLY A 382 28.40 23.64 5.35
C GLY A 382 27.02 23.29 5.94
N ARG A 383 25.90 23.67 5.31
CA ARG A 383 24.54 23.34 5.78
C ARG A 383 23.98 22.10 5.07
N PHE A 384 23.29 21.23 5.83
CA PHE A 384 22.57 20.08 5.27
C PHE A 384 21.16 20.47 4.84
N GLN A 385 20.80 20.06 3.62
CA GLN A 385 19.44 20.13 3.06
C GLN A 385 18.81 18.73 3.12
N TYR A 386 17.67 18.58 3.80
CA TYR A 386 17.11 17.28 4.17
C TYR A 386 15.87 16.88 3.38
N LEU A 387 15.88 15.65 2.88
CA LEU A 387 14.77 14.93 2.25
C LEU A 387 14.21 13.91 3.25
N ARG A 388 12.91 13.97 3.56
CA ARG A 388 12.30 13.08 4.56
C ARG A 388 11.70 11.83 3.92
N PHE A 389 11.86 10.71 4.60
CA PHE A 389 11.28 9.43 4.19
C PHE A 389 10.81 8.61 5.39
N LYS A 390 9.98 7.61 5.13
CA LYS A 390 9.47 6.68 6.15
C LYS A 390 9.75 5.24 5.72
N PRO A 391 10.87 4.64 6.17
CA PRO A 391 11.21 3.26 5.83
C PRO A 391 10.17 2.29 6.41
N ARG A 392 10.02 1.14 5.75
CA ARG A 392 9.15 0.04 6.17
C ARG A 392 9.98 -1.17 6.52
N ALA A 393 9.35 -2.23 7.04
CA ALA A 393 10.05 -3.48 7.34
C ALA A 393 10.71 -4.12 6.12
N ARG A 394 10.11 -3.91 4.94
CA ARG A 394 10.62 -4.37 3.65
C ARG A 394 11.41 -3.26 2.94
N TRP A 395 12.27 -3.68 2.03
CA TRP A 395 12.97 -2.76 1.14
C TRP A 395 11.98 -1.89 0.40
N ARG A 396 12.35 -0.61 0.32
CA ARG A 396 11.70 0.35 -0.53
C ARG A 396 12.72 1.29 -1.12
N PHE A 397 12.67 1.47 -2.43
CA PHE A 397 13.36 2.53 -3.15
C PHE A 397 12.60 3.84 -2.96
N PHE A 398 13.29 4.84 -2.43
CA PHE A 398 12.77 6.19 -2.32
C PHE A 398 13.45 7.05 -3.35
N GLU A 399 12.65 7.78 -4.12
CA GLU A 399 13.10 8.77 -5.09
C GLU A 399 12.72 10.18 -4.62
N PHE A 400 13.62 11.13 -4.86
CA PHE A 400 13.40 12.54 -4.56
C PHE A 400 13.82 13.44 -5.72
N ASP A 401 13.00 14.46 -5.98
CA ASP A 401 13.40 15.65 -6.73
C ASP A 401 14.39 16.47 -5.88
N ILE A 402 15.60 16.65 -6.39
CA ILE A 402 16.63 17.50 -5.77
C ILE A 402 16.89 18.78 -6.56
N SER A 403 16.09 19.08 -7.60
CA SER A 403 16.26 20.25 -8.45
C SER A 403 16.34 21.57 -7.68
N ARG A 404 15.61 21.66 -6.56
CA ARG A 404 15.53 22.84 -5.68
C ARG A 404 16.64 22.91 -4.63
N LEU A 405 17.47 21.88 -4.50
CA LEU A 405 18.56 21.87 -3.55
C LEU A 405 19.80 22.51 -4.19
N GLN A 406 20.62 23.18 -3.38
CA GLN A 406 22.00 23.52 -3.77
C GLN A 406 22.78 22.21 -3.99
N ARG A 407 23.30 22.03 -5.20
CA ARG A 407 23.90 20.79 -5.70
C ARG A 407 25.28 21.01 -6.31
N ASP A 408 25.77 22.24 -6.30
CA ASP A 408 27.14 22.57 -6.60
C ASP A 408 28.03 22.19 -5.42
N ARG A 409 29.23 21.68 -5.72
CA ARG A 409 30.30 21.38 -4.73
C ARG A 409 29.81 20.57 -3.54
N VAL A 410 29.11 19.46 -3.78
CA VAL A 410 28.59 18.58 -2.72
C VAL A 410 29.75 17.92 -1.98
N THR A 411 29.81 18.14 -0.66
CA THR A 411 30.90 17.66 0.22
C THR A 411 30.50 16.45 1.05
N ALA A 412 29.20 16.20 1.27
CA ALA A 412 28.75 15.02 2.01
C ALA A 412 27.27 14.66 1.78
N LEU A 413 26.99 13.37 1.99
CA LEU A 413 25.66 12.81 2.21
C LEU A 413 25.52 12.35 3.65
N ARG A 414 24.33 12.52 4.23
CA ARG A 414 24.04 12.06 5.59
C ARG A 414 22.67 11.39 5.70
N PHE A 415 22.61 10.14 6.13
CA PHE A 415 21.35 9.61 6.66
C PHE A 415 21.22 10.02 8.13
N HIS A 416 20.10 10.62 8.50
CA HIS A 416 19.87 11.19 9.82
C HIS A 416 18.53 10.76 10.39
N TRP A 417 18.55 10.24 11.61
CA TRP A 417 17.38 9.79 12.35
C TRP A 417 17.12 10.73 13.53
N PHE A 418 15.95 11.36 13.54
CA PHE A 418 15.52 12.29 14.57
C PHE A 418 14.72 11.53 15.65
N ALA A 419 15.29 11.39 16.84
CA ALA A 419 14.65 10.68 17.95
C ALA A 419 13.42 11.42 18.51
N THR A 420 12.50 10.65 19.10
CA THR A 420 11.36 11.16 19.88
C THR A 420 11.71 11.06 21.37
N PRO A 421 11.48 12.10 22.20
CA PRO A 421 11.58 11.96 23.65
C PRO A 421 10.59 10.91 24.19
N GLY A 422 11.05 9.98 25.03
CA GLY A 422 10.19 9.00 25.71
C GLY A 422 10.21 7.56 25.16
N PHE A 423 11.36 7.07 24.69
CA PHE A 423 11.52 5.67 24.30
C PHE A 423 11.15 4.70 25.44
N ARG A 424 10.23 3.77 25.19
CA ARG A 424 9.77 2.78 26.18
C ARG A 424 10.66 1.53 26.27
N ARG A 425 11.70 1.42 25.42
CA ARG A 425 12.63 0.27 25.34
C ARG A 425 14.05 0.70 24.96
N PRO A 426 14.79 1.42 25.83
CA PRO A 426 16.18 1.83 25.57
C PRO A 426 17.15 0.66 25.32
N GLU A 427 16.77 -0.56 25.70
CA GLU A 427 17.55 -1.78 25.59
C GLU A 427 17.56 -2.43 24.19
N GLN A 428 16.68 -2.04 23.27
CA GLN A 428 16.64 -2.62 21.92
C GLN A 428 17.22 -1.65 20.88
N PRO A 429 18.34 -1.99 20.22
CA PRO A 429 18.93 -1.12 19.21
C PRO A 429 18.03 -1.01 17.98
N CYS A 430 18.06 0.14 17.33
CA CYS A 430 17.33 0.35 16.09
C CYS A 430 18.22 -0.10 14.92
N GLN A 431 17.66 -0.85 13.98
CA GLN A 431 18.41 -1.39 12.85
C GLN A 431 17.74 -1.04 11.53
N TYR A 432 18.51 -0.40 10.64
CA TYR A 432 18.11 -0.05 9.29
C TYR A 432 19.15 -0.59 8.31
N ASP A 433 18.68 -1.13 7.19
CA ASP A 433 19.53 -1.51 6.08
C ASP A 433 19.32 -0.49 4.95
N ILE A 434 20.41 -0.03 4.35
CA ILE A 434 20.45 0.95 3.26
C ILE A 434 21.23 0.34 2.11
N ASP A 435 20.71 0.50 0.90
CA ASP A 435 21.34 -0.02 -0.31
C ASP A 435 21.10 0.95 -1.49
N SER A 436 21.86 0.78 -2.56
CA SER A 436 21.62 1.31 -3.90
C SER A 436 21.38 2.82 -3.95
N LEU A 437 22.41 3.61 -3.71
CA LEU A 437 22.31 5.05 -3.92
C LEU A 437 22.48 5.38 -5.40
N ALA A 438 21.48 6.02 -6.00
CA ALA A 438 21.49 6.40 -7.40
C ALA A 438 21.32 7.92 -7.59
N LEU A 439 22.05 8.47 -8.56
CA LEU A 439 21.90 9.85 -9.04
C LEU A 439 21.62 9.83 -10.55
N TRP A 440 20.65 10.62 -10.99
CA TRP A 440 20.35 10.74 -12.41
C TRP A 440 19.70 12.07 -12.77
N HIS A 441 19.70 12.33 -14.08
CA HIS A 441 18.89 13.34 -14.69
C HIS A 441 17.64 12.68 -15.25
N GLU A 442 16.47 13.14 -14.84
CA GLU A 442 15.21 12.85 -15.50
C GLU A 442 14.77 14.14 -16.15
N GLU A 443 14.63 14.19 -17.47
CA GLU A 443 13.95 15.32 -18.09
C GLU A 443 12.60 15.44 -17.41
N ALA A 444 12.36 16.57 -16.72
CA ALA A 444 11.13 16.74 -15.96
C ALA A 444 9.98 16.39 -16.91
N PRO A 445 9.16 15.36 -16.63
CA PRO A 445 7.97 15.14 -17.42
C PRO A 445 7.26 16.48 -17.39
N SER A 446 7.02 17.06 -18.57
CA SER A 446 6.33 18.33 -18.68
C SER A 446 5.13 18.22 -17.77
N ARG A 447 5.15 18.96 -16.65
CA ARG A 447 4.14 18.89 -15.59
C ARG A 447 2.82 18.81 -16.35
N PRO A 448 2.05 17.70 -16.26
CA PRO A 448 0.94 17.48 -17.17
C PRO A 448 0.15 18.77 -17.18
N ALA A 449 0.09 19.41 -18.35
CA ALA A 449 -0.53 20.71 -18.46
C ALA A 449 -1.88 20.56 -17.77
N ALA A 450 -2.19 21.48 -16.84
CA ALA A 450 -3.47 21.44 -16.15
C ALA A 450 -4.53 21.17 -17.23
N PRO A 451 -5.37 20.13 -17.05
CA PRO A 451 -6.28 19.70 -18.11
C PRO A 451 -6.99 20.95 -18.64
N PRO A 452 -7.09 21.12 -19.96
CA PRO A 452 -7.64 22.33 -20.52
C PRO A 452 -9.01 22.57 -19.89
N LEU A 453 -9.24 23.81 -19.44
CA LEU A 453 -10.50 24.17 -18.82
C LEU A 453 -11.65 23.79 -19.76
N PRO A 454 -12.77 23.24 -19.26
CA PRO A 454 -13.95 23.02 -20.07
C PRO A 454 -14.28 24.28 -20.86
N GLU A 455 -14.65 24.14 -22.13
CA GLU A 455 -14.77 25.27 -23.06
C GLU A 455 -15.67 26.39 -22.53
N HIS A 456 -16.75 26.03 -21.83
CA HIS A 456 -17.67 26.98 -21.22
C HIS A 456 -17.05 27.79 -20.06
N VAL A 457 -16.04 27.25 -19.36
CA VAL A 457 -15.26 27.96 -18.32
C VAL A 457 -14.15 28.77 -18.97
N ALA A 458 -13.42 28.18 -19.93
CA ALA A 458 -12.33 28.84 -20.65
C ALA A 458 -12.79 30.12 -21.36
N ARG A 459 -13.97 30.06 -22.00
CA ARG A 459 -14.58 31.19 -22.72
C ARG A 459 -15.48 32.06 -21.84
N TYR A 460 -15.63 31.74 -20.56
CA TYR A 460 -16.48 32.51 -19.66
C TYR A 460 -15.99 33.96 -19.53
N ARG A 461 -16.93 34.90 -19.56
CA ARG A 461 -16.69 36.32 -19.29
C ARG A 461 -17.52 36.69 -18.08
N SER A 462 -16.86 37.15 -17.02
CA SER A 462 -17.56 37.49 -15.81
C SER A 462 -18.20 38.87 -15.96
N PRO A 463 -19.47 39.06 -15.56
CA PRO A 463 -20.04 40.40 -15.45
C PRO A 463 -19.42 41.24 -14.33
N TYR A 464 -18.49 40.68 -13.55
CA TYR A 464 -17.79 41.34 -12.45
C TYR A 464 -16.29 41.58 -12.73
N ASP A 465 -15.80 41.35 -13.94
CA ASP A 465 -14.36 41.52 -14.26
C ASP A 465 -13.88 42.97 -14.08
N GLU A 466 -14.76 43.95 -14.29
CA GLU A 466 -14.46 45.38 -14.10
C GLU A 466 -14.86 45.91 -12.71
N VAL A 467 -15.39 45.05 -11.84
CA VAL A 467 -15.86 45.47 -10.51
C VAL A 467 -14.69 45.52 -9.54
N THR A 468 -14.25 46.73 -9.21
CA THR A 468 -13.29 46.92 -8.12
C THR A 468 -13.97 46.63 -6.77
N PRO A 469 -13.39 45.76 -5.93
CA PRO A 469 -13.86 45.55 -4.56
C PRO A 469 -13.94 46.87 -3.80
N LYS A 470 -15.15 47.25 -3.35
CA LYS A 470 -15.29 48.41 -2.46
C LYS A 470 -14.75 48.05 -1.09
N ALA A 471 -13.94 48.92 -0.50
CA ALA A 471 -13.64 48.86 0.93
C ALA A 471 -14.94 48.93 1.72
N ARG A 472 -15.13 47.99 2.65
CA ARG A 472 -16.30 47.90 3.51
C ARG A 472 -15.83 47.49 4.91
N PRO A 473 -16.49 47.93 5.98
CA PRO A 473 -16.19 47.41 7.30
C PRO A 473 -16.49 45.91 7.34
N VAL A 474 -15.65 45.16 8.06
CA VAL A 474 -15.91 43.73 8.36
C VAL A 474 -17.16 43.68 9.25
N PRO A 475 -18.31 43.15 8.78
CA PRO A 475 -19.49 43.10 9.62
C PRO A 475 -19.34 41.98 10.68
N PRO A 476 -19.99 42.11 11.85
CA PRO A 476 -19.94 41.09 12.88
C PRO A 476 -20.40 39.73 12.34
N ILE A 477 -19.70 38.65 12.69
CA ILE A 477 -20.00 37.29 12.23
C ILE A 477 -21.43 36.86 12.59
N GLN A 478 -22.00 37.39 13.68
CA GLN A 478 -23.37 37.12 14.13
C GLN A 478 -24.45 37.67 13.18
N ARG A 479 -24.10 38.62 12.30
CA ARG A 479 -25.01 39.20 11.30
C ARG A 479 -24.91 38.50 9.95
N TRP A 480 -24.26 37.35 9.90
CA TRP A 480 -23.94 36.64 8.69
C TRP A 480 -24.03 35.13 8.89
N PHE A 481 -24.69 34.44 7.97
CA PHE A 481 -24.70 32.99 7.92
C PHE A 481 -23.88 32.53 6.70
N PRO A 482 -22.78 31.77 6.90
CA PRO A 482 -21.97 31.27 5.79
C PRO A 482 -22.76 30.20 5.04
N MET A 483 -23.03 30.46 3.76
CA MET A 483 -23.56 29.46 2.83
C MET A 483 -22.61 29.32 1.66
N GLY A 484 -22.11 28.12 1.44
CA GLY A 484 -21.29 27.81 0.28
C GLY A 484 -20.52 26.53 0.47
N ILE A 485 -19.28 26.51 -0.02
CA ILE A 485 -18.54 25.27 -0.25
C ILE A 485 -17.24 25.19 0.55
N TYR A 486 -16.79 23.97 0.81
CA TYR A 486 -15.43 23.66 1.20
C TYR A 486 -14.64 23.31 -0.07
N ASP A 487 -13.56 24.04 -0.37
CA ASP A 487 -12.82 23.85 -1.62
C ASP A 487 -11.33 24.23 -1.50
N GLY A 488 -10.48 23.52 -2.25
CA GLY A 488 -9.06 23.84 -2.45
C GLY A 488 -8.85 25.00 -3.42
N ILE A 489 -9.67 26.04 -3.31
CA ILE A 489 -9.86 27.13 -4.28
C ILE A 489 -8.55 27.84 -4.65
N CYS A 490 -7.59 27.91 -3.73
CA CYS A 490 -6.27 28.50 -3.94
C CYS A 490 -5.43 27.80 -5.03
N SER A 491 -5.71 26.52 -5.31
CA SER A 491 -5.01 25.75 -6.35
C SER A 491 -5.59 25.96 -7.76
N ARG A 492 -6.76 26.60 -7.87
CA ARG A 492 -7.45 26.82 -9.15
C ARG A 492 -6.93 28.05 -9.88
N SER A 493 -7.09 28.06 -11.20
CA SER A 493 -6.79 29.23 -12.04
C SER A 493 -7.74 30.40 -11.75
N ASP A 494 -7.32 31.63 -12.06
CA ASP A 494 -8.20 32.81 -11.92
C ASP A 494 -9.50 32.65 -12.69
N GLN A 495 -9.44 32.03 -13.87
CA GLN A 495 -10.59 31.83 -14.74
C GLN A 495 -11.63 30.89 -14.11
N GLU A 496 -11.19 29.80 -13.48
CA GLU A 496 -12.08 28.91 -12.73
C GLU A 496 -12.68 29.62 -11.52
N CYS A 497 -11.87 30.39 -10.78
CA CYS A 497 -12.35 31.14 -9.62
C CYS A 497 -13.43 32.16 -10.03
N ARG A 498 -13.24 32.90 -11.13
CA ARG A 498 -14.24 33.83 -11.68
C ARG A 498 -15.56 33.13 -11.97
N TRP A 499 -15.50 32.04 -12.74
CA TRP A 499 -16.70 31.29 -13.11
C TRP A 499 -17.40 30.75 -11.86
N LEU A 500 -16.67 30.10 -10.97
CA LEU A 500 -17.21 29.48 -9.76
C LEU A 500 -17.86 30.51 -8.84
N PHE A 501 -17.19 31.63 -8.58
CA PHE A 501 -17.73 32.68 -7.72
C PHE A 501 -19.00 33.31 -8.32
N ASP A 502 -19.09 33.45 -9.64
CA ASP A 502 -20.33 33.92 -10.27
C ASP A 502 -21.46 32.91 -10.17
N GLN A 503 -21.16 31.61 -10.30
CA GLN A 503 -22.14 30.55 -10.06
C GLN A 503 -22.62 30.56 -8.61
N MET A 504 -21.70 30.67 -7.65
CA MET A 504 -22.03 30.79 -6.23
C MET A 504 -22.97 31.98 -5.98
N LYS A 505 -22.66 33.14 -6.55
CA LYS A 505 -23.50 34.33 -6.41
C LYS A 505 -24.89 34.12 -7.01
N ARG A 506 -24.99 33.49 -8.19
CA ARG A 506 -26.27 33.11 -8.82
C ARG A 506 -27.07 32.16 -7.94
N LEU A 507 -26.40 31.28 -7.21
CA LEU A 507 -26.99 30.32 -6.27
C LEU A 507 -27.16 30.88 -4.85
N HIS A 508 -27.01 32.19 -4.67
CA HIS A 508 -27.15 32.87 -3.37
C HIS A 508 -26.16 32.37 -2.29
N MET A 509 -25.04 31.77 -2.69
CA MET A 509 -23.93 31.44 -1.81
C MET A 509 -23.05 32.66 -1.56
N ASN A 510 -22.45 32.74 -0.38
CA ASN A 510 -21.72 33.90 0.10
C ASN A 510 -20.38 33.57 0.80
N ALA A 511 -20.01 32.29 0.89
CA ALA A 511 -18.83 31.84 1.62
C ALA A 511 -18.07 30.71 0.91
N VAL A 512 -16.74 30.72 0.96
CA VAL A 512 -15.90 29.55 0.68
C VAL A 512 -15.03 29.26 1.90
N TYR A 513 -15.08 28.03 2.37
CA TYR A 513 -14.07 27.51 3.28
C TYR A 513 -12.87 27.05 2.44
N VAL A 514 -11.75 27.76 2.59
CA VAL A 514 -10.52 27.55 1.81
C VAL A 514 -9.66 26.52 2.51
N SER A 515 -9.56 25.33 1.92
CA SER A 515 -8.71 24.27 2.43
C SER A 515 -7.33 24.25 1.78
N ASN A 516 -6.29 23.99 2.58
CA ASN A 516 -4.91 23.80 2.12
C ASN A 516 -4.35 24.93 1.20
N GLY A 517 -4.85 26.16 1.32
CA GLY A 517 -4.39 27.31 0.53
C GLY A 517 -3.13 27.94 1.11
N ARG A 518 -2.19 28.39 0.25
CA ARG A 518 -1.05 29.21 0.67
C ARG A 518 -1.45 30.68 0.79
N VAL A 519 -0.62 31.46 1.49
CA VAL A 519 -0.88 32.88 1.75
C VAL A 519 -0.88 33.68 0.45
N GLU A 520 0.09 33.42 -0.42
CA GLU A 520 0.26 34.11 -1.70
C GLU A 520 -0.92 33.81 -2.63
N GLU A 521 -1.47 32.60 -2.54
CA GLU A 521 -2.64 32.20 -3.30
C GLU A 521 -3.90 32.86 -2.74
N LEU A 522 -4.01 33.01 -1.42
CA LEU A 522 -5.08 33.78 -0.78
C LEU A 522 -5.05 35.25 -1.23
N GLU A 523 -3.88 35.89 -1.25
CA GLU A 523 -3.70 37.26 -1.75
C GLU A 523 -4.23 37.40 -3.19
N ARG A 524 -3.99 36.40 -4.04
CA ARG A 524 -4.47 36.34 -5.43
C ARG A 524 -5.98 36.20 -5.54
N ILE A 525 -6.61 35.27 -4.80
CA ILE A 525 -8.03 34.96 -4.99
C ILE A 525 -8.98 35.89 -4.23
N LEU A 526 -8.52 36.51 -3.15
CA LEU A 526 -9.36 37.32 -2.27
C LEU A 526 -10.01 38.51 -2.99
N PRO A 527 -9.32 39.30 -3.85
CA PRO A 527 -9.96 40.33 -4.66
C PRO A 527 -11.07 39.80 -5.58
N LEU A 528 -10.89 38.60 -6.15
CA LEU A 528 -11.89 37.98 -7.03
C LEU A 528 -13.16 37.62 -6.26
N ALA A 529 -13.02 37.11 -5.02
CA ALA A 529 -14.14 36.80 -4.14
C ALA A 529 -14.87 38.08 -3.68
N GLU A 530 -14.11 39.10 -3.26
CA GLU A 530 -14.66 40.38 -2.78
C GLU A 530 -15.49 41.09 -3.85
N ALA A 531 -15.02 41.10 -5.11
CA ALA A 531 -15.76 41.68 -6.25
C ALA A 531 -17.17 41.08 -6.40
N ARG A 532 -17.37 39.85 -5.92
CA ARG A 532 -18.62 39.08 -6.06
C ARG A 532 -19.44 39.02 -4.77
N GLY A 533 -18.97 39.61 -3.68
CA GLY A 533 -19.68 39.54 -2.40
C GLY A 533 -19.38 38.26 -1.62
N ILE A 534 -18.39 37.47 -2.03
CA ILE A 534 -18.06 36.17 -1.42
C ILE A 534 -16.97 36.37 -0.38
N ARG A 535 -17.14 35.70 0.76
CA ARG A 535 -16.15 35.70 1.83
C ARG A 535 -15.38 34.38 1.90
N LEU A 536 -14.14 34.46 2.31
CA LEU A 536 -13.25 33.34 2.51
C LEU A 536 -13.13 33.07 4.01
N ILE A 537 -13.27 31.80 4.40
CA ILE A 537 -12.86 31.28 5.70
C ILE A 537 -11.56 30.54 5.43
N TYR A 538 -10.45 31.08 5.89
CA TYR A 538 -9.15 30.59 5.49
C TYR A 538 -8.56 29.66 6.53
N GLN A 539 -8.31 28.42 6.13
CA GLN A 539 -7.70 27.40 6.99
C GLN A 539 -6.17 27.44 6.95
N GLY A 540 -5.58 27.76 5.81
CA GLY A 540 -4.13 27.72 5.59
C GLY A 540 -3.56 26.33 5.29
N THR A 541 -2.31 26.31 4.81
CA THR A 541 -1.51 25.08 4.62
C THR A 541 -0.84 24.64 5.93
N SER A 542 -0.11 23.52 5.87
CA SER A 542 0.83 23.01 6.89
C SER A 542 1.76 24.05 7.51
N ASP A 543 1.92 25.19 6.83
CA ASP A 543 2.79 26.28 7.24
C ASP A 543 2.13 27.33 8.16
N GLY A 544 0.79 27.38 8.25
CA GLY A 544 0.05 28.38 9.03
C GLY A 544 -1.21 27.88 9.73
N ALA A 545 -1.51 26.59 9.67
CA ALA A 545 -2.65 25.94 10.31
C ALA A 545 -2.17 24.85 11.28
N LEU A 546 -2.87 24.64 12.39
CA LEU A 546 -2.66 23.49 13.29
C LEU A 546 -3.09 22.15 12.64
N TYR A 547 -3.52 22.18 11.38
CA TYR A 547 -4.14 21.11 10.59
C TYR A 547 -3.30 19.82 10.43
N TYR A 548 -2.00 19.84 10.75
CA TYR A 548 -1.17 18.63 10.75
C TYR A 548 -0.47 18.35 12.07
N LEU A 549 -0.90 18.99 13.16
CA LEU A 549 -0.32 18.76 14.47
C LEU A 549 -1.03 17.62 15.21
N HIS A 550 -0.99 16.41 14.66
CA HIS A 550 -1.18 15.17 15.43
C HIS A 550 0.00 14.93 16.39
N LEU A 551 0.45 15.98 17.07
CA LEU A 551 1.55 15.96 18.00
C LEU A 551 1.03 15.41 19.32
N ALA A 552 1.49 14.20 19.66
CA ALA A 552 1.01 13.43 20.79
C ALA A 552 1.25 14.07 22.17
N THR A 553 2.12 15.09 22.27
CA THR A 553 2.53 15.68 23.56
C THR A 553 2.25 17.18 23.64
N ARG A 554 1.96 17.67 24.86
CA ARG A 554 1.78 19.10 25.17
C ARG A 554 3.01 19.92 24.74
N THR A 555 4.22 19.44 25.04
CA THR A 555 5.47 20.12 24.70
C THR A 555 5.64 20.30 23.19
N ALA A 556 5.33 19.27 22.40
CA ALA A 556 5.43 19.36 20.94
C ALA A 556 4.42 20.36 20.36
N ARG A 557 3.19 20.40 20.90
CA ARG A 557 2.18 21.40 20.53
C ARG A 557 2.63 22.83 20.85
N VAL A 558 3.17 23.07 22.05
CA VAL A 558 3.72 24.38 22.45
C VAL A 558 4.86 24.81 21.52
N GLN A 559 5.82 23.93 21.25
CA GLN A 559 6.94 24.26 20.36
C GLN A 559 6.49 24.56 18.93
N SER A 560 5.50 23.84 18.41
CA SER A 560 4.97 24.12 17.06
C SER A 560 4.20 25.43 16.99
N TYR A 561 3.47 25.78 18.06
CA TYR A 561 2.85 27.09 18.18
C TYR A 561 3.91 28.19 18.17
N GLU A 562 4.92 28.10 19.04
CA GLU A 562 5.92 29.15 19.23
C GLU A 562 6.87 29.33 18.04
N ARG A 563 7.25 28.24 17.34
CA ARG A 563 8.26 28.29 16.27
C ARG A 563 7.69 28.43 14.87
N THR A 564 6.44 28.01 14.65
CA THR A 564 5.84 27.98 13.31
C THR A 564 4.61 28.86 13.24
N LEU A 565 3.60 28.57 14.07
CA LEU A 565 2.30 29.25 13.95
C LEU A 565 2.39 30.73 14.34
N ALA A 566 2.88 31.04 15.55
CA ALA A 566 2.89 32.40 16.08
C ALA A 566 3.79 33.37 15.28
N PRO A 567 5.01 32.99 14.84
CA PRO A 567 5.84 33.85 14.01
C PRO A 567 5.19 34.16 12.66
N ARG A 568 4.66 33.15 11.97
CA ARG A 568 3.95 33.36 10.70
C ARG A 568 2.65 34.13 10.89
N ALA A 569 1.91 33.87 11.98
CA ALA A 569 0.77 34.65 12.44
C ALA A 569 1.03 36.15 12.49
N ARG A 570 2.20 36.53 13.02
CA ARG A 570 2.59 37.94 13.11
C ARG A 570 2.91 38.56 11.75
N GLU A 571 3.36 37.77 10.78
CA GLU A 571 3.72 38.24 9.44
C GLU A 571 2.48 38.49 8.56
N TRP A 572 1.57 37.53 8.48
CA TRP A 572 0.47 37.57 7.51
C TRP A 572 -0.82 38.22 8.01
N ILE A 573 -1.18 38.13 9.31
CA ILE A 573 -2.42 38.73 9.84
C ILE A 573 -2.51 40.23 9.52
N PRO A 574 -1.44 41.03 9.67
CA PRO A 574 -1.46 42.44 9.29
C PRO A 574 -1.84 42.69 7.82
N LYS A 575 -1.46 41.80 6.89
CA LYS A 575 -1.73 41.94 5.46
C LYS A 575 -3.23 41.85 5.11
N PHE A 576 -3.99 41.09 5.89
CA PHE A 576 -5.41 40.84 5.63
C PHE A 576 -6.36 41.44 6.67
N ARG A 577 -5.83 42.11 7.70
CA ARG A 577 -6.60 42.64 8.84
C ARG A 577 -7.83 43.44 8.40
N ASP A 578 -7.67 44.27 7.37
CA ASP A 578 -8.69 45.20 6.91
C ASP A 578 -9.45 44.70 5.66
N ARG A 579 -9.27 43.40 5.32
CA ARG A 579 -9.92 42.77 4.16
C ARG A 579 -11.24 42.15 4.57
N TRP A 580 -12.34 42.84 4.26
CA TRP A 580 -13.70 42.36 4.59
C TRP A 580 -14.05 41.01 3.94
N GLY A 581 -13.41 40.66 2.83
CA GLY A 581 -13.59 39.37 2.19
C GLY A 581 -13.05 38.20 3.01
N LEU A 582 -12.14 38.43 3.97
CA LEU A 582 -11.65 37.38 4.84
C LEU A 582 -12.50 37.34 6.12
N ALA A 583 -13.43 36.38 6.21
CA ALA A 583 -14.40 36.31 7.29
C ALA A 583 -13.84 35.71 8.59
N ALA A 584 -12.97 34.70 8.48
CA ALA A 584 -12.42 34.00 9.63
C ALA A 584 -11.12 33.27 9.27
N TRP A 585 -10.35 32.97 10.30
CA TRP A 585 -9.19 32.08 10.27
C TRP A 585 -9.59 30.76 10.92
N SER A 586 -9.48 29.64 10.21
CA SER A 586 -9.64 28.31 10.80
C SER A 586 -8.29 27.79 11.25
N LEU A 587 -8.02 27.87 12.55
CA LEU A 587 -6.72 27.49 13.10
C LEU A 587 -6.54 25.97 13.19
N THR A 588 -7.62 25.19 13.30
CA THR A 588 -7.66 23.72 13.42
C THR A 588 -8.78 23.14 12.55
N GLU A 589 -8.64 21.89 12.13
CA GLU A 589 -9.72 21.05 11.55
C GLU A 589 -9.44 19.61 11.97
N GLU A 590 -10.52 18.89 12.30
CA GLU A 590 -10.56 17.52 12.86
C GLU A 590 -9.70 17.31 14.12
#